data_AF-A0A3A5UWE8-F1
#
_entry.id   AF-A0A3A5UWE8-F1
#
_cell.length_a   1.000
_cell.length_b   1.000
_cell.length_c   1.000
_cell.angle_alpha   90.00
_cell.angle_beta   90.00
_cell.angle_gamma   90.00
#
_symmetry.space_group_name_H-M   'P 1'
#
loop_
_entity.id
_entity.type
_entity.pdbx_description
1 polymer ?
#
loop_
_entity_poly.entity_id
_entity_poly.type
_entity_poly.pdbx_seq_one_letter_code
_entity_poly.pdbx_strand_id
1 'polypeptide(L)'
;ASTYRLENEPLDLSQGRVLWEDEPVRLIFSITLDRPGTWEFHMRGPSFLRLDVPWSLEAELVDLDEPSSTTQPVATEFEDVHRGALVGADHDCWAFEVETHEVLRLLVEWELVPIEIEQPHPIPDLITSAGRLSPAPDVVVDDDGESLRMTYRWRALPTGDYTLCMHGSPEKIQPYAWTGVFGYEGMGPTDPTGFTSASYYPQGAALIGDTENPLALSDQGFGLLLVSLMMLVLFSMVALRPTTAYSVRFGLFVPGVLMLIVGGIAHPIWAMVDEVQHPEEITIEDLLEMRLQQLWDVSAEGVPEQTLYTHTGATWGMLEGERLKMKLDIEEAIPMDDGRWQLVVPQLNSLRLDQAIFGQVFEGENQQTQQGMLEDQTVRFILLAGRSLLLDLLMLEAMLVVDQPPTSSVFHIDVEMVSAKASGSISAPAWATRPSSVDADDWVRLQASLFPNRISITLCDCDLDLLDVTFLPSTGFDSRDIPPAWGVEGATGLVPNGGALMLGGLSLGLIATYVEVQRKGKAEQMAQSYTSASEVHWD
;
A
#
# COMPACT_ATOMS: atom_id res chain seq x y z
N ALA A 1 -75.42 24.27 -13.73
CA ALA A 1 -74.25 24.66 -14.55
C ALA A 1 -73.10 23.78 -14.09
N SER A 2 -72.57 22.94 -14.96
CA SER A 2 -71.38 22.14 -14.67
C SER A 2 -70.15 23.02 -14.79
N THR A 3 -69.25 22.98 -13.81
CA THR A 3 -67.96 23.64 -13.87
C THR A 3 -67.17 23.06 -15.04
N TYR A 4 -66.74 23.91 -15.97
CA TYR A 4 -65.87 23.50 -17.06
C TYR A 4 -64.46 23.28 -16.50
N ARG A 5 -63.88 22.08 -16.70
CA ARG A 5 -62.54 21.71 -16.24
C ARG A 5 -61.74 21.21 -17.43
N LEU A 6 -60.56 21.80 -17.61
CA LEU A 6 -59.53 21.32 -18.52
C LEU A 6 -58.50 20.55 -17.68
N GLU A 7 -58.11 19.35 -18.11
CA GLU A 7 -57.12 18.51 -17.44
C GLU A 7 -56.09 18.03 -18.48
N ASN A 8 -54.79 18.17 -18.19
CA ASN A 8 -53.69 17.71 -19.04
C ASN A 8 -53.67 18.30 -20.48
N GLU A 9 -54.05 19.57 -20.62
CA GLU A 9 -53.91 20.27 -21.91
C GLU A 9 -52.43 20.49 -22.23
N PRO A 10 -52.00 20.33 -23.50
CA PRO A 10 -50.63 20.55 -23.90
C PRO A 10 -50.27 22.04 -23.75
N LEU A 11 -49.19 22.31 -23.01
CA LEU A 11 -48.61 23.64 -22.93
C LEU A 11 -47.80 23.91 -24.20
N ASP A 12 -48.03 25.07 -24.82
CA ASP A 12 -47.17 25.57 -25.89
C ASP A 12 -45.90 26.13 -25.25
N LEU A 13 -44.82 25.36 -25.32
CA LEU A 13 -43.48 25.71 -24.82
C LEU A 13 -42.59 26.28 -25.92
N SER A 14 -43.17 26.88 -26.97
CA SER A 14 -42.40 27.46 -28.07
C SER A 14 -41.50 28.63 -27.65
N GLN A 15 -41.71 29.21 -26.46
CA GLN A 15 -40.86 30.23 -25.86
C GLN A 15 -39.80 29.67 -24.90
N GLY A 16 -39.73 28.35 -24.70
CA GLY A 16 -38.82 27.72 -23.74
C GLY A 16 -39.54 26.78 -22.78
N ARG A 17 -38.78 25.93 -22.08
CA ARG A 17 -39.31 25.00 -21.06
C ARG A 17 -39.21 25.55 -19.63
N VAL A 18 -38.51 26.67 -19.44
CA VAL A 18 -38.34 27.37 -18.16
C VAL A 18 -39.43 28.42 -18.02
N LEU A 19 -39.97 28.60 -16.81
CA LEU A 19 -40.92 29.65 -16.46
C LEU A 19 -40.28 30.52 -15.38
N TRP A 20 -40.15 31.82 -15.63
CA TRP A 20 -39.61 32.77 -14.66
C TRP A 20 -40.72 33.33 -13.75
N GLU A 21 -40.37 33.77 -12.53
CA GLU A 21 -41.35 34.17 -11.50
C GLU A 21 -42.33 35.27 -11.97
N ASP A 22 -41.86 36.20 -12.80
CA ASP A 22 -42.64 37.31 -13.35
C ASP A 22 -43.20 37.07 -14.77
N GLU A 23 -43.02 35.87 -15.31
CA GLU A 23 -43.44 35.60 -16.68
C GLU A 23 -44.98 35.48 -16.79
N PRO A 24 -45.63 36.27 -17.67
CA PRO A 24 -47.08 36.24 -17.77
C PRO A 24 -47.57 34.96 -18.45
N VAL A 25 -48.20 34.07 -17.68
CA VAL A 25 -48.89 32.90 -18.25
C VAL A 25 -50.13 33.36 -19.03
N ARG A 26 -50.07 33.25 -20.37
CA ARG A 26 -51.19 33.63 -21.25
C ARG A 26 -52.08 32.44 -21.56
N LEU A 27 -53.37 32.58 -21.27
CA LEU A 27 -54.36 31.57 -21.62
C LEU A 27 -55.22 32.03 -22.80
N ILE A 28 -55.19 31.29 -23.91
CA ILE A 28 -55.91 31.60 -25.14
C ILE A 28 -57.12 30.66 -25.26
N PHE A 29 -58.32 31.23 -25.31
CA PHE A 29 -59.56 30.48 -25.60
C PHE A 29 -59.98 30.71 -27.05
N SER A 30 -60.22 29.63 -27.79
CA SER A 30 -60.88 29.69 -29.09
C SER A 30 -62.28 29.10 -28.97
N ILE A 31 -63.30 29.86 -29.39
CA ILE A 31 -64.70 29.43 -29.36
C ILE A 31 -65.21 29.43 -30.80
N THR A 32 -65.50 28.25 -31.33
CA THR A 32 -66.15 28.11 -32.64
C THR A 32 -67.66 28.16 -32.47
N LEU A 33 -68.32 29.07 -33.19
CA LEU A 33 -69.77 29.28 -33.11
C LEU A 33 -70.43 28.90 -34.44
N ASP A 34 -71.32 27.90 -34.41
CA ASP A 34 -71.97 27.37 -35.62
C ASP A 34 -73.14 28.22 -36.14
N ARG A 35 -73.52 29.30 -35.45
CA ARG A 35 -74.65 30.16 -35.85
C ARG A 35 -74.35 31.65 -35.65
N PRO A 36 -74.68 32.52 -36.63
CA PRO A 36 -74.55 33.96 -36.48
C PRO A 36 -75.54 34.49 -35.44
N GLY A 37 -75.03 35.15 -34.41
CA GLY A 37 -75.79 35.75 -33.31
C GLY A 37 -74.89 36.61 -32.41
N THR A 38 -75.48 37.42 -31.54
CA THR A 38 -74.76 38.13 -30.47
C THR A 38 -74.53 37.18 -29.30
N TRP A 39 -73.26 36.92 -28.97
CA TRP A 39 -72.85 36.06 -27.87
C TRP A 39 -72.14 36.90 -26.82
N GLU A 40 -72.37 36.59 -25.54
CA GLU A 40 -71.64 37.17 -24.41
C GLU A 40 -71.07 36.03 -23.57
N PHE A 41 -69.78 36.09 -23.27
CA PHE A 41 -69.11 35.13 -22.40
C PHE A 41 -69.08 35.67 -20.98
N HIS A 42 -69.75 34.97 -20.06
CA HIS A 42 -69.78 35.32 -18.64
C HIS A 42 -69.01 34.27 -17.84
N MET A 43 -67.84 34.63 -17.29
CA MET A 43 -67.14 33.78 -16.32
C MET A 43 -67.86 33.86 -14.98
N ARG A 44 -68.42 32.74 -14.49
CA ARG A 44 -69.21 32.71 -13.25
C ARG A 44 -68.55 31.79 -12.22
N GLY A 45 -68.02 32.38 -11.15
CA GLY A 45 -67.35 31.66 -10.05
C GLY A 45 -65.82 31.91 -10.03
N PRO A 46 -65.12 31.47 -8.97
CA PRO A 46 -63.66 31.55 -8.91
C PRO A 46 -63.06 30.58 -9.93
N SER A 47 -62.42 31.12 -10.96
CA SER A 47 -61.59 30.35 -11.90
C SER A 47 -60.22 30.12 -11.26
N PHE A 48 -59.70 28.90 -11.32
CA PHE A 48 -58.35 28.57 -10.86
C PHE A 48 -57.58 27.84 -11.97
N LEU A 49 -56.31 28.18 -12.12
CA LEU A 49 -55.35 27.45 -12.95
C LEU A 49 -54.46 26.64 -12.01
N ARG A 50 -54.23 25.37 -12.32
CA ARG A 50 -53.28 24.52 -11.60
C ARG A 50 -52.22 24.06 -12.59
N LEU A 51 -50.98 24.41 -12.30
CA LEU A 51 -49.79 23.96 -13.01
C LEU A 51 -48.96 23.15 -12.01
N ASP A 52 -48.64 21.91 -12.34
CA ASP A 52 -47.76 21.09 -11.50
C ASP A 52 -46.31 21.29 -11.98
N VAL A 53 -45.46 21.84 -11.11
CA VAL A 53 -44.04 22.14 -11.39
C VAL A 53 -43.17 21.01 -10.81
N PRO A 54 -42.45 20.24 -11.63
CA PRO A 54 -41.70 19.07 -11.15
C PRO A 54 -40.41 19.44 -10.39
N TRP A 55 -39.84 20.61 -10.68
CA TRP A 55 -38.61 21.14 -10.07
C TRP A 55 -38.64 22.66 -10.16
N SER A 56 -38.16 23.34 -9.12
CA SER A 56 -38.07 24.80 -9.04
C SER A 56 -36.83 25.20 -8.26
N LEU A 57 -36.17 26.27 -8.69
CA LEU A 57 -35.03 26.88 -8.02
C LEU A 57 -35.24 28.40 -7.96
N GLU A 58 -34.86 29.01 -6.86
CA GLU A 58 -34.85 30.46 -6.70
C GLU A 58 -33.50 30.96 -7.22
N ALA A 59 -33.48 31.48 -8.45
CA ALA A 59 -32.24 31.90 -9.12
C ALA A 59 -31.48 32.96 -8.30
N GLU A 60 -32.20 33.90 -7.70
CA GLU A 60 -31.63 34.97 -6.87
C GLU A 60 -30.90 34.47 -5.60
N LEU A 61 -31.17 33.23 -5.14
CA LEU A 61 -30.46 32.66 -3.97
C LEU A 61 -29.14 31.98 -4.34
N VAL A 62 -28.98 31.55 -5.59
CA VAL A 62 -27.79 30.82 -6.06
C VAL A 62 -26.85 31.71 -6.87
N ASP A 63 -27.39 32.75 -7.49
CA ASP A 63 -26.69 33.78 -8.24
C ASP A 63 -26.02 34.80 -7.29
N LEU A 64 -25.00 34.31 -6.57
CA LEU A 64 -24.31 35.05 -5.50
C LEU A 64 -23.15 35.92 -6.01
N ASP A 65 -22.75 35.73 -7.26
CA ASP A 65 -21.56 36.38 -7.83
C ASP A 65 -21.86 37.75 -8.46
N GLU A 66 -23.13 38.12 -8.60
CA GLU A 66 -23.54 39.40 -9.20
C GLU A 66 -23.31 40.63 -8.29
N PRO A 67 -22.87 41.80 -8.84
CA PRO A 67 -22.66 42.08 -10.26
C PRO A 67 -21.29 41.59 -10.76
N SER A 68 -21.25 40.64 -11.68
CA SER A 68 -20.04 40.16 -12.35
C SER A 68 -20.21 40.23 -13.88
N SER A 69 -19.20 40.74 -14.59
CA SER A 69 -19.24 40.76 -16.05
C SER A 69 -17.84 40.88 -16.65
N THR A 70 -17.73 40.61 -17.95
CA THR A 70 -16.47 40.85 -18.72
C THR A 70 -15.92 42.27 -18.61
N THR A 71 -16.77 43.27 -18.32
CA THR A 71 -16.35 44.68 -18.18
C THR A 71 -16.13 45.12 -16.73
N GLN A 72 -16.64 44.35 -15.77
CA GLN A 72 -16.56 44.60 -14.34
C GLN A 72 -16.37 43.25 -13.62
N PRO A 73 -15.18 42.64 -13.69
CA PRO A 73 -14.91 41.40 -12.99
C PRO A 73 -14.82 41.62 -11.48
N VAL A 74 -15.20 40.62 -10.70
CA VAL A 74 -15.13 40.65 -9.24
C VAL A 74 -13.69 40.42 -8.80
N ALA A 75 -13.10 41.38 -8.10
CA ALA A 75 -11.75 41.25 -7.56
C ALA A 75 -11.75 40.28 -6.37
N THR A 76 -10.93 39.24 -6.43
CA THR A 76 -10.94 38.14 -5.46
C THR A 76 -9.57 37.49 -5.29
N GLU A 77 -9.42 36.68 -4.24
CA GLU A 77 -8.25 35.83 -4.04
C GLU A 77 -8.44 34.50 -4.77
N PHE A 78 -7.43 34.05 -5.51
CA PHE A 78 -7.55 32.85 -6.34
C PHE A 78 -7.81 31.58 -5.51
N GLU A 79 -7.22 31.49 -4.32
CA GLU A 79 -7.28 30.30 -3.46
C GLU A 79 -8.53 30.22 -2.57
N ASP A 80 -9.35 31.28 -2.56
CA ASP A 80 -10.62 31.27 -1.84
C ASP A 80 -11.66 30.37 -2.53
N VAL A 81 -12.74 30.07 -1.81
CA VAL A 81 -13.89 29.34 -2.35
C VAL A 81 -14.95 30.34 -2.80
N HIS A 82 -15.20 30.35 -4.11
CA HIS A 82 -16.18 31.20 -4.77
C HIS A 82 -17.42 30.39 -5.14
N ARG A 83 -18.58 31.01 -5.05
CA ARG A 83 -19.88 30.40 -5.38
C ARG A 83 -20.66 31.35 -6.26
N GLY A 84 -21.35 30.82 -7.25
CA GLY A 84 -22.15 31.58 -8.19
C GLY A 84 -23.06 30.69 -9.01
N ALA A 85 -23.78 31.29 -9.97
CA ALA A 85 -24.62 30.53 -10.87
C ALA A 85 -24.71 31.16 -12.26
N LEU A 86 -24.48 30.36 -13.30
CA LEU A 86 -24.64 30.82 -14.68
C LEU A 86 -26.13 30.88 -15.04
N VAL A 87 -26.74 32.07 -14.96
CA VAL A 87 -28.15 32.30 -15.28
C VAL A 87 -28.31 32.79 -16.72
N GLY A 88 -28.76 31.90 -17.60
CA GLY A 88 -28.94 32.24 -19.01
C GLY A 88 -27.60 32.50 -19.72
N ALA A 89 -27.54 33.53 -20.55
CA ALA A 89 -26.38 33.85 -21.40
C ALA A 89 -25.36 34.77 -20.69
N ASP A 90 -25.19 34.57 -19.39
CA ASP A 90 -24.35 35.43 -18.55
C ASP A 90 -22.85 35.09 -18.64
N HIS A 91 -22.04 36.01 -18.12
CA HIS A 91 -20.60 36.01 -18.11
C HIS A 91 -20.05 36.30 -16.72
N ASP A 92 -19.92 35.25 -15.93
CA ASP A 92 -19.41 35.37 -14.59
C ASP A 92 -17.89 35.51 -14.65
N CYS A 93 -17.36 36.64 -14.20
CA CYS A 93 -15.94 36.96 -14.34
C CYS A 93 -15.30 37.40 -13.01
N TRP A 94 -14.14 36.82 -12.71
CA TRP A 94 -13.34 37.12 -11.52
C TRP A 94 -11.94 37.58 -11.90
N ALA A 95 -11.45 38.61 -11.22
CA ALA A 95 -10.11 39.13 -11.38
C ALA A 95 -9.26 38.78 -10.15
N PHE A 96 -8.08 38.22 -10.38
CA PHE A 96 -7.13 37.84 -9.34
C PHE A 96 -5.69 38.02 -9.84
N GLU A 97 -4.76 38.13 -8.90
CA GLU A 97 -3.33 38.13 -9.19
C GLU A 97 -2.84 36.68 -9.29
N VAL A 98 -2.17 36.35 -10.39
CA VAL A 98 -1.43 35.11 -10.54
C VAL A 98 -0.02 35.34 -10.03
N GLU A 99 0.27 34.74 -8.88
CA GLU A 99 1.57 34.80 -8.25
C GLU A 99 2.59 33.91 -8.98
N THR A 100 3.83 33.87 -8.49
CA THR A 100 4.82 32.93 -9.03
C THR A 100 4.28 31.52 -8.86
N HIS A 101 4.29 30.68 -9.88
CA HIS A 101 3.78 29.32 -9.77
C HIS A 101 4.38 28.51 -10.90
N GLU A 102 4.40 27.20 -10.74
CA GLU A 102 4.73 26.27 -11.82
C GLU A 102 3.46 25.73 -12.49
N VAL A 103 2.50 25.35 -11.65
CA VAL A 103 1.20 24.83 -12.06
C VAL A 103 0.09 25.64 -11.40
N LEU A 104 -0.86 26.09 -12.18
CA LEU A 104 -2.10 26.70 -11.71
C LEU A 104 -3.24 25.71 -11.92
N ARG A 105 -3.96 25.36 -10.84
CA ARG A 105 -5.13 24.47 -10.89
C ARG A 105 -6.38 25.24 -10.52
N LEU A 106 -7.41 25.12 -11.33
CA LEU A 106 -8.76 25.60 -11.05
C LEU A 106 -9.66 24.39 -10.86
N LEU A 107 -10.26 24.26 -9.69
CA LEU A 107 -11.21 23.22 -9.37
C LEU A 107 -12.61 23.81 -9.44
N VAL A 108 -13.47 23.29 -10.30
CA VAL A 108 -14.86 23.71 -10.46
C VAL A 108 -15.77 22.54 -10.13
N GLU A 109 -16.69 22.75 -9.20
CA GLU A 109 -17.73 21.81 -8.83
C GLU A 109 -19.08 22.34 -9.30
N TRP A 110 -19.75 21.57 -10.16
CA TRP A 110 -21.06 21.89 -10.72
C TRP A 110 -22.16 21.15 -9.95
N GLU A 111 -23.20 21.86 -9.52
CA GLU A 111 -24.34 21.25 -8.83
C GLU A 111 -25.29 20.56 -9.82
N LEU A 112 -25.88 19.43 -9.43
CA LEU A 112 -26.79 18.70 -10.32
C LEU A 112 -28.11 19.45 -10.54
N VAL A 113 -28.41 19.73 -11.80
CA VAL A 113 -29.70 20.28 -12.26
C VAL A 113 -30.35 19.34 -13.28
N PRO A 114 -31.67 19.44 -13.52
CA PRO A 114 -32.31 18.69 -14.59
C PRO A 114 -31.64 18.93 -15.95
N ILE A 115 -31.42 17.86 -16.71
CA ILE A 115 -30.73 17.89 -18.02
C ILE A 115 -31.32 18.90 -19.02
N GLU A 116 -32.59 19.28 -18.84
CA GLU A 116 -33.27 20.21 -19.74
C GLU A 116 -32.92 21.68 -19.51
N ILE A 117 -32.32 22.00 -18.36
CA ILE A 117 -31.85 23.35 -18.00
C ILE A 117 -30.35 23.40 -17.73
N GLU A 118 -29.68 22.25 -17.74
CA GLU A 118 -28.23 22.10 -17.55
C GLU A 118 -27.43 22.92 -18.56
N GLN A 119 -26.44 23.68 -18.07
CA GLN A 119 -25.51 24.41 -18.95
C GLN A 119 -24.51 23.44 -19.59
N PRO A 120 -24.02 23.72 -20.82
CA PRO A 120 -22.78 23.09 -21.24
C PRO A 120 -21.65 23.54 -20.29
N HIS A 121 -20.67 22.68 -20.04
CA HIS A 121 -19.50 23.00 -19.21
C HIS A 121 -18.27 23.32 -20.10
N PRO A 122 -18.23 24.47 -20.81
CA PRO A 122 -17.07 24.82 -21.63
C PRO A 122 -15.85 25.09 -20.75
N ILE A 123 -14.68 25.05 -21.37
CA ILE A 123 -13.43 25.48 -20.72
C ILE A 123 -13.57 26.98 -20.38
N PRO A 124 -13.34 27.40 -19.13
CA PRO A 124 -13.33 28.80 -18.76
C PRO A 124 -12.25 29.60 -19.49
N ASP A 125 -12.57 30.84 -19.85
CA ASP A 125 -11.64 31.74 -20.48
C ASP A 125 -10.74 32.39 -19.41
N LEU A 126 -9.44 32.15 -19.50
CA LEU A 126 -8.44 32.82 -18.65
C LEU A 126 -7.75 33.91 -19.48
N ILE A 127 -7.93 35.17 -19.09
CA ILE A 127 -7.54 36.35 -19.87
C ILE A 127 -6.48 37.13 -19.09
N THR A 128 -5.34 37.41 -19.73
CA THR A 128 -4.28 38.26 -19.17
C THR A 128 -4.71 39.73 -19.08
N SER A 129 -4.06 40.53 -18.24
CA SER A 129 -4.20 42.01 -18.20
C SER A 129 -4.02 42.71 -19.56
N ALA A 130 -3.33 42.07 -20.52
CA ALA A 130 -3.16 42.56 -21.89
C ALA A 130 -4.34 42.21 -22.82
N GLY A 131 -5.40 41.58 -22.30
CA GLY A 131 -6.58 41.13 -23.05
C GLY A 131 -6.32 39.92 -23.96
N ARG A 132 -5.28 39.13 -23.67
CA ARG A 132 -4.97 37.89 -24.41
C ARG A 132 -5.45 36.67 -23.65
N LEU A 133 -6.10 35.75 -24.35
CA LEU A 133 -6.43 34.42 -23.84
C LEU A 133 -5.16 33.61 -23.56
N SER A 134 -5.16 32.95 -22.41
CA SER A 134 -4.16 31.98 -22.01
C SER A 134 -4.23 30.70 -22.87
N PRO A 135 -3.18 29.88 -22.90
CA PRO A 135 -3.22 28.55 -23.51
C PRO A 135 -4.38 27.70 -22.97
N ALA A 136 -4.86 26.75 -23.76
CA ALA A 136 -5.87 25.81 -23.30
C ALA A 136 -5.31 24.96 -22.14
N PRO A 137 -6.08 24.78 -21.05
CA PRO A 137 -5.68 23.93 -19.93
C PRO A 137 -5.78 22.44 -20.26
N ASP A 138 -5.08 21.62 -19.49
CA ASP A 138 -5.42 20.20 -19.35
C ASP A 138 -6.69 20.08 -18.50
N VAL A 139 -7.62 19.22 -18.92
CA VAL A 139 -8.92 19.05 -18.25
C VAL A 139 -9.03 17.63 -17.69
N VAL A 140 -9.28 17.52 -16.39
CA VAL A 140 -9.60 16.26 -15.70
C VAL A 140 -11.04 16.33 -15.21
N VAL A 141 -11.82 15.31 -15.51
CA VAL A 141 -13.25 15.23 -15.15
C VAL A 141 -13.45 14.07 -14.20
N ASP A 142 -14.08 14.35 -13.07
CA ASP A 142 -14.49 13.37 -12.07
C ASP A 142 -16.01 13.52 -11.84
N ASP A 143 -16.74 12.41 -11.96
CA ASP A 143 -18.19 12.35 -11.86
C ASP A 143 -18.56 11.18 -10.94
N ASP A 144 -19.04 11.49 -9.74
CA ASP A 144 -19.41 10.54 -8.71
C ASP A 144 -20.93 10.26 -8.67
N GLY A 145 -21.70 10.87 -9.57
CA GLY A 145 -23.15 10.77 -9.67
C GLY A 145 -23.93 11.68 -8.71
N GLU A 146 -23.27 12.40 -7.80
CA GLU A 146 -23.86 13.41 -6.91
C GLU A 146 -23.35 14.84 -7.21
N SER A 147 -22.12 14.98 -7.71
CA SER A 147 -21.61 16.24 -8.30
C SER A 147 -20.66 15.99 -9.47
N LEU A 148 -20.55 16.99 -10.35
CA LEU A 148 -19.59 16.98 -11.45
C LEU A 148 -18.41 17.88 -11.10
N ARG A 149 -17.22 17.30 -10.98
CA ARG A 149 -15.98 18.04 -10.70
C ARG A 149 -15.10 18.10 -11.92
N MET A 150 -14.72 19.31 -12.31
CA MET A 150 -13.81 19.57 -13.41
C MET A 150 -12.58 20.33 -12.90
N THR A 151 -11.40 19.78 -13.15
CA THR A 151 -10.13 20.42 -12.81
C THR A 151 -9.45 20.89 -14.09
N TYR A 152 -9.17 22.19 -14.16
CA TYR A 152 -8.45 22.83 -15.26
C TYR A 152 -7.03 23.17 -14.82
N ARG A 153 -6.03 22.76 -15.59
CA ARG A 153 -4.61 22.91 -15.25
C ARG A 153 -3.87 23.70 -16.30
N TRP A 154 -3.21 24.78 -15.88
CA TRP A 154 -2.27 25.56 -16.69
C TRP A 154 -0.85 25.42 -16.15
N ARG A 155 0.13 25.44 -17.05
CA ARG A 155 1.56 25.41 -16.71
C ARG A 155 2.26 26.66 -17.22
N ALA A 156 3.22 27.16 -16.44
CA ALA A 156 4.09 28.27 -16.82
C ALA A 156 3.34 29.53 -17.30
N LEU A 157 2.25 29.91 -16.64
CA LEU A 157 1.61 31.19 -16.94
C LEU A 157 2.50 32.34 -16.42
N PRO A 158 2.65 33.44 -17.19
CA PRO A 158 3.30 34.63 -16.69
C PRO A 158 2.62 35.16 -15.43
N THR A 159 3.39 35.58 -14.43
CA THR A 159 2.85 36.26 -13.24
C THR A 159 2.17 37.58 -13.60
N GLY A 160 1.13 37.97 -12.87
CA GLY A 160 0.41 39.24 -13.01
C GLY A 160 -1.09 39.08 -12.93
N ASP A 161 -1.84 40.13 -13.29
CA ASP A 161 -3.31 40.11 -13.17
C ASP A 161 -3.97 39.30 -14.29
N TYR A 162 -4.91 38.43 -13.90
CA TYR A 162 -5.76 37.65 -14.80
C TYR A 162 -7.23 37.85 -14.51
N THR A 163 -8.05 37.54 -15.50
CA THR A 163 -9.50 37.46 -15.39
C THR A 163 -9.95 36.09 -15.85
N LEU A 164 -10.59 35.33 -14.96
CA LEU A 164 -11.28 34.09 -15.27
C LEU A 164 -12.73 34.42 -15.62
N CYS A 165 -13.23 33.94 -16.74
CA CYS A 165 -14.63 34.10 -17.13
C CYS A 165 -15.27 32.74 -17.46
N MET A 166 -16.43 32.48 -16.86
CA MET A 166 -17.30 31.36 -17.21
C MET A 166 -18.43 31.84 -18.13
N HIS A 167 -18.99 30.94 -18.92
CA HIS A 167 -19.94 31.29 -19.99
C HIS A 167 -21.23 30.49 -19.89
N GLY A 168 -22.33 31.21 -19.74
CA GLY A 168 -23.67 30.65 -19.78
C GLY A 168 -24.24 30.59 -21.20
N SER A 169 -25.26 29.76 -21.38
CA SER A 169 -26.09 29.69 -22.59
C SER A 169 -27.53 30.16 -22.28
N PRO A 170 -28.24 30.76 -23.25
CA PRO A 170 -29.62 31.22 -23.06
C PRO A 170 -30.55 30.11 -22.54
N GLU A 171 -31.53 30.49 -21.71
CA GLU A 171 -32.61 29.62 -21.19
C GLU A 171 -32.13 28.41 -20.34
N LYS A 172 -30.97 28.53 -19.70
CA LYS A 172 -30.35 27.49 -18.87
C LYS A 172 -29.87 28.08 -17.54
N ILE A 173 -29.66 27.22 -16.54
CA ILE A 173 -29.19 27.63 -15.21
C ILE A 173 -28.25 26.56 -14.66
N GLN A 174 -27.12 26.98 -14.12
CA GLN A 174 -26.12 26.06 -13.55
C GLN A 174 -25.39 26.69 -12.37
N PRO A 175 -25.73 26.30 -11.13
CA PRO A 175 -24.95 26.67 -9.96
C PRO A 175 -23.57 25.98 -9.96
N TYR A 176 -22.57 26.69 -9.44
CA TYR A 176 -21.21 26.18 -9.30
C TYR A 176 -20.52 26.72 -8.05
N ALA A 177 -19.46 26.02 -7.67
CA ALA A 177 -18.43 26.52 -6.77
C ALA A 177 -17.06 26.32 -7.41
N TRP A 178 -16.14 27.26 -7.23
CA TRP A 178 -14.77 27.10 -7.70
C TRP A 178 -13.75 27.57 -6.67
N THR A 179 -12.56 26.98 -6.74
CA THR A 179 -11.40 27.38 -5.96
C THR A 179 -10.12 27.13 -6.76
N GLY A 180 -9.14 27.99 -6.59
CA GLY A 180 -7.84 27.91 -7.22
C GLY A 180 -6.77 27.34 -6.29
N VAL A 181 -5.73 26.73 -6.87
CA VAL A 181 -4.53 26.31 -6.14
C VAL A 181 -3.30 26.62 -6.98
N PHE A 182 -2.32 27.30 -6.39
CA PHE A 182 -0.99 27.46 -6.98
C PHE A 182 -0.07 26.33 -6.50
N GLY A 183 0.55 25.62 -7.44
CA GLY A 183 1.65 24.71 -7.16
C GLY A 183 2.99 25.42 -7.31
N TYR A 184 3.82 25.37 -6.26
CA TYR A 184 5.16 25.94 -6.21
C TYR A 184 6.18 24.80 -6.10
N GLU A 185 7.22 24.78 -6.95
CA GLU A 185 8.35 23.86 -6.79
C GLU A 185 9.11 24.22 -5.50
N GLY A 186 8.73 23.61 -4.38
CA GLY A 186 9.63 23.45 -3.26
C GLY A 186 10.57 22.31 -3.61
N MET A 187 11.84 22.59 -3.88
CA MET A 187 12.87 21.56 -3.68
C MET A 187 12.73 21.12 -2.22
N GLY A 188 12.06 19.99 -2.00
CA GLY A 188 12.09 19.30 -0.73
C GLY A 188 13.54 19.06 -0.32
N PRO A 189 13.77 18.74 0.95
CA PRO A 189 15.10 18.55 1.47
C PRO A 189 15.90 17.60 0.56
N THR A 190 17.03 18.08 0.04
CA THR A 190 17.96 17.35 -0.85
C THR A 190 18.69 16.19 -0.13
N ASP A 191 18.14 15.73 0.99
CA ASP A 191 18.65 14.71 1.90
C ASP A 191 17.45 13.99 2.55
N PRO A 192 17.37 12.64 2.47
CA PRO A 192 16.36 11.80 3.14
C PRO A 192 16.20 12.03 4.65
N THR A 193 17.18 12.69 5.29
CA THR A 193 17.14 13.05 6.72
C THR A 193 16.44 14.38 7.01
N GLY A 194 16.13 15.19 5.99
CA GLY A 194 15.44 16.49 6.14
C GLY A 194 13.91 16.41 6.20
N PHE A 195 13.32 15.24 5.97
CA PHE A 195 11.86 15.02 6.03
C PHE A 195 11.37 15.06 7.49
N THR A 196 10.43 15.96 7.79
CA THR A 196 9.97 16.24 9.16
C THR A 196 8.79 15.37 9.61
N SER A 197 8.00 14.81 8.70
CA SER A 197 7.07 13.71 9.00
C SER A 197 7.74 12.37 8.73
N ALA A 198 7.36 11.33 9.49
CA ALA A 198 7.85 9.97 9.28
C ALA A 198 6.70 9.04 8.93
N SER A 199 6.75 8.47 7.72
CA SER A 199 5.74 7.54 7.21
C SER A 199 6.29 6.12 7.21
N TYR A 200 6.02 5.43 8.32
CA TYR A 200 6.45 4.04 8.54
C TYR A 200 5.50 3.05 7.88
N TYR A 201 6.03 1.90 7.46
CA TYR A 201 5.20 0.74 7.12
C TYR A 201 4.39 0.31 8.36
N PRO A 202 3.06 0.12 8.26
CA PRO A 202 2.23 -0.31 9.39
C PRO A 202 2.40 -1.81 9.65
N GLN A 203 3.56 -2.21 10.20
CA GLN A 203 3.81 -3.60 10.60
C GLN A 203 2.74 -4.07 11.61
N GLY A 204 2.31 -5.31 11.47
CA GLY A 204 1.25 -5.91 12.26
C GLY A 204 -0.09 -5.97 11.55
N ALA A 205 -0.25 -5.30 10.41
CA ALA A 205 -1.47 -5.29 9.62
C ALA A 205 -1.89 -6.70 9.15
N ALA A 206 -0.92 -7.57 8.86
CA ALA A 206 -1.14 -8.95 8.45
C ALA A 206 -0.76 -9.99 9.52
N LEU A 207 -0.55 -9.57 10.78
CA LEU A 207 -0.29 -10.50 11.88
C LEU A 207 -1.62 -11.03 12.45
N ILE A 208 -1.75 -12.35 12.55
CA ILE A 208 -2.96 -13.00 13.09
C ILE A 208 -2.70 -13.66 14.46
N GLY A 209 -1.44 -13.99 14.77
CA GLY A 209 -1.09 -14.71 15.99
C GLY A 209 -1.12 -13.88 17.29
N ASP A 210 -0.88 -14.56 18.41
CA ASP A 210 -0.84 -13.94 19.75
C ASP A 210 0.44 -13.12 19.96
N THR A 211 0.35 -11.81 19.73
CA THR A 211 1.45 -10.85 19.90
C THR A 211 1.86 -10.63 21.36
N GLU A 212 1.08 -11.11 22.35
CA GLU A 212 1.43 -10.95 23.77
C GLU A 212 2.53 -11.92 24.22
N ASN A 213 2.70 -13.05 23.52
CA ASN A 213 3.65 -14.10 23.88
C ASN A 213 4.55 -14.53 22.70
N PRO A 214 5.40 -13.64 22.16
CA PRO A 214 6.32 -13.98 21.08
C PRO A 214 7.42 -14.95 21.57
N LEU A 215 7.82 -15.85 20.69
CA LEU A 215 9.02 -16.67 20.85
C LEU A 215 10.23 -15.89 20.33
N ALA A 216 11.10 -15.46 21.23
CA ALA A 216 12.37 -14.85 20.86
C ALA A 216 13.31 -15.90 20.26
N LEU A 217 13.81 -15.61 19.08
CA LEU A 217 14.81 -16.40 18.35
C LEU A 217 16.20 -15.81 18.60
N SER A 218 17.20 -16.67 18.60
CA SER A 218 18.59 -16.28 18.77
C SER A 218 19.48 -17.11 17.86
N ASP A 219 20.52 -16.51 17.32
CA ASP A 219 21.53 -17.20 16.52
C ASP A 219 22.04 -18.46 17.23
N GLN A 220 22.26 -19.54 16.47
CA GLN A 220 22.67 -20.80 17.07
C GLN A 220 24.08 -20.66 17.69
N GLY A 221 24.09 -20.69 19.02
CA GLY A 221 25.21 -20.24 19.82
C GLY A 221 26.51 -20.98 19.57
N PHE A 222 27.51 -20.26 19.05
CA PHE A 222 28.93 -20.60 19.05
C PHE A 222 29.42 -21.21 20.39
N GLY A 223 28.79 -20.81 21.51
CA GLY A 223 29.04 -21.38 22.83
C GLY A 223 28.81 -22.89 22.94
N LEU A 224 27.75 -23.44 22.33
CA LEU A 224 27.45 -24.88 22.36
C LEU A 224 28.48 -25.69 21.56
N LEU A 225 28.93 -25.15 20.42
CA LEU A 225 30.00 -25.73 19.62
C LEU A 225 31.31 -25.77 20.42
N LEU A 226 31.66 -24.67 21.09
CA LEU A 226 32.89 -24.59 21.90
C LEU A 226 32.86 -25.59 23.08
N VAL A 227 31.75 -25.69 23.80
CA VAL A 227 31.57 -26.67 24.87
C VAL A 227 31.69 -28.10 24.33
N SER A 228 31.06 -28.39 23.20
CA SER A 228 31.14 -29.71 22.55
C SER A 228 32.57 -30.06 22.16
N LEU A 229 33.33 -29.11 21.62
CA LEU A 229 34.72 -29.31 21.20
C LEU A 229 35.65 -29.52 22.41
N MET A 230 35.45 -28.78 23.50
CA MET A 230 36.16 -29.01 24.77
C MET A 230 35.86 -30.40 25.35
N MET A 231 34.60 -30.83 25.33
CA MET A 231 34.19 -32.14 25.81
C MET A 231 34.74 -33.27 24.94
N LEU A 232 34.81 -33.06 23.62
CA LEU A 232 35.44 -34.02 22.70
C LEU A 232 36.93 -34.20 23.03
N VAL A 233 37.66 -33.13 23.35
CA VAL A 233 39.06 -33.19 23.77
C VAL A 233 39.19 -33.95 25.09
N LEU A 234 38.34 -33.63 26.07
CA LEU A 234 38.29 -34.32 27.36
C LEU A 234 38.06 -35.83 27.18
N PHE A 235 37.04 -36.20 26.40
CA PHE A 235 36.72 -37.59 26.11
C PHE A 235 37.85 -38.27 25.35
N SER A 236 38.49 -37.60 24.39
CA SER A 236 39.66 -38.14 23.68
C SER A 236 40.82 -38.45 24.62
N MET A 237 41.10 -37.58 25.61
CA MET A 237 42.10 -37.87 26.65
C MET A 237 41.71 -39.06 27.52
N VAL A 238 40.43 -39.23 27.85
CA VAL A 238 39.92 -40.39 28.59
C VAL A 238 40.04 -41.68 27.75
N ALA A 239 39.78 -41.60 26.44
CA ALA A 239 39.83 -42.74 25.51
C ALA A 239 41.25 -43.29 25.30
N LEU A 240 42.27 -42.43 25.42
CA LEU A 240 43.69 -42.82 25.36
C LEU A 240 44.15 -43.60 26.60
N ARG A 241 43.38 -43.58 27.70
CA ARG A 241 43.72 -44.39 28.87
C ARG A 241 43.44 -45.87 28.57
N PRO A 242 44.35 -46.79 28.96
CA PRO A 242 44.10 -48.22 28.84
C PRO A 242 42.97 -48.63 29.78
N THR A 243 41.96 -49.31 29.23
CA THR A 243 40.78 -49.79 29.98
C THR A 243 40.49 -51.24 29.64
N THR A 244 40.03 -52.01 30.62
CA THR A 244 39.66 -53.42 30.48
C THR A 244 38.14 -53.61 30.30
N ALA A 245 37.39 -52.52 30.23
CA ALA A 245 35.93 -52.48 30.26
C ALA A 245 35.33 -52.34 28.85
N TYR A 246 35.38 -53.40 28.04
CA TYR A 246 34.87 -53.35 26.67
C TYR A 246 33.39 -52.96 26.57
N SER A 247 32.55 -53.37 27.53
CA SER A 247 31.13 -53.02 27.57
C SER A 247 30.88 -51.54 27.80
N VAL A 248 31.66 -50.88 28.66
CA VAL A 248 31.53 -49.43 28.92
C VAL A 248 32.06 -48.63 27.73
N ARG A 249 33.17 -49.08 27.14
CA ARG A 249 33.81 -48.42 25.99
C ARG A 249 32.92 -48.47 24.74
N PHE A 250 32.43 -49.63 24.36
CA PHE A 250 31.64 -49.78 23.14
C PHE A 250 30.14 -49.56 23.35
N GLY A 251 29.61 -49.73 24.58
CA GLY A 251 28.19 -49.60 24.86
C GLY A 251 27.74 -48.20 25.31
N LEU A 252 28.60 -47.43 25.98
CA LEU A 252 28.27 -46.06 26.41
C LEU A 252 29.18 -45.01 25.76
N PHE A 253 30.49 -45.21 25.83
CA PHE A 253 31.45 -44.17 25.48
C PHE A 253 31.46 -43.87 23.97
N VAL A 254 31.61 -44.89 23.10
CA VAL A 254 31.61 -44.70 21.64
C VAL A 254 30.28 -44.11 21.13
N PRO A 255 29.10 -44.63 21.52
CA PRO A 255 27.83 -44.00 21.16
C PRO A 255 27.70 -42.56 21.64
N GLY A 256 28.14 -42.27 22.89
CA GLY A 256 28.13 -40.92 23.44
C GLY A 256 29.00 -39.94 22.64
N VAL A 257 30.21 -40.35 22.25
CA VAL A 257 31.11 -39.54 21.41
C VAL A 257 30.52 -39.34 20.01
N LEU A 258 29.94 -40.37 19.39
CA LEU A 258 29.29 -40.24 18.08
C LEU A 258 28.11 -39.26 18.12
N MET A 259 27.24 -39.36 19.12
CA MET A 259 26.14 -38.43 19.32
C MET A 259 26.63 -37.00 19.55
N LEU A 260 27.72 -36.82 20.30
CA LEU A 260 28.34 -35.51 20.52
C LEU A 260 28.97 -34.95 19.23
N ILE A 261 29.60 -35.78 18.40
CA ILE A 261 30.12 -35.34 17.09
C ILE A 261 28.97 -34.90 16.18
N VAL A 262 27.91 -35.71 16.06
CA VAL A 262 26.79 -35.40 15.17
C VAL A 262 25.99 -34.20 15.67
N GLY A 263 25.54 -34.20 16.93
CA GLY A 263 24.67 -33.16 17.49
C GLY A 263 25.42 -31.91 17.98
N GLY A 264 26.63 -32.06 18.50
CA GLY A 264 27.39 -30.97 19.12
C GLY A 264 28.44 -30.31 18.23
N ILE A 265 28.86 -30.96 17.14
CA ILE A 265 29.89 -30.43 16.23
C ILE A 265 29.33 -30.31 14.81
N ALA A 266 28.94 -31.42 14.18
CA ALA A 266 28.50 -31.42 12.80
C ALA A 266 27.22 -30.60 12.60
N HIS A 267 26.22 -30.79 13.46
CA HIS A 267 24.96 -30.04 13.40
C HIS A 267 25.15 -28.51 13.50
N PRO A 268 25.81 -27.95 14.55
CA PRO A 268 26.01 -26.50 14.62
C PRO A 268 26.93 -25.96 13.53
N ILE A 269 27.94 -26.71 13.06
CA ILE A 269 28.74 -26.29 11.88
C ILE A 269 27.86 -26.17 10.64
N TRP A 270 26.97 -27.13 10.41
CA TRP A 270 26.03 -27.06 9.30
C TRP A 270 25.05 -25.91 9.43
N ALA A 271 24.47 -25.71 10.61
CA ALA A 271 23.59 -24.57 10.88
C ALA A 271 24.29 -23.23 10.60
N MET A 272 25.55 -23.08 11.05
CA MET A 272 26.36 -21.88 10.78
C MET A 272 26.67 -21.66 9.30
N VAL A 273 26.78 -22.73 8.51
CA VAL A 273 26.98 -22.60 7.06
C VAL A 273 25.69 -22.15 6.39
N ASP A 274 24.56 -22.65 6.86
CA ASP A 274 23.22 -22.28 6.39
C ASP A 274 22.89 -20.83 6.77
N GLU A 275 23.26 -20.37 7.98
CA GLU A 275 23.04 -18.98 8.44
C GLU A 275 23.75 -17.91 7.58
N VAL A 276 24.69 -18.30 6.70
CA VAL A 276 25.44 -17.37 5.83
C VAL A 276 24.67 -17.10 4.54
N GLN A 277 24.50 -15.82 4.20
CA GLN A 277 23.94 -15.37 2.93
C GLN A 277 24.66 -16.00 1.74
N HIS A 278 23.90 -16.65 0.85
CA HIS A 278 24.44 -17.21 -0.36
C HIS A 278 24.65 -16.13 -1.44
N PRO A 279 25.61 -16.29 -2.37
CA PRO A 279 25.93 -15.24 -3.36
C PRO A 279 24.78 -14.84 -4.30
N GLU A 280 23.74 -15.67 -4.40
CA GLU A 280 22.57 -15.43 -5.24
C GLU A 280 21.35 -14.97 -4.42
N GLU A 281 21.48 -14.85 -3.09
CA GLU A 281 20.40 -14.40 -2.21
C GLU A 281 20.43 -12.89 -2.01
N ILE A 282 19.26 -12.28 -2.09
CA ILE A 282 19.03 -10.86 -1.79
C ILE A 282 18.55 -10.70 -0.35
N THR A 283 18.76 -9.52 0.23
CA THR A 283 18.16 -9.12 1.51
C THR A 283 16.86 -8.36 1.30
N ILE A 284 16.15 -8.01 2.38
CA ILE A 284 14.98 -7.12 2.32
C ILE A 284 15.35 -5.75 1.71
N GLU A 285 16.53 -5.22 2.05
CA GLU A 285 17.00 -3.93 1.53
C GLU A 285 17.23 -4.01 0.01
N ASP A 286 17.92 -5.06 -0.45
CA ASP A 286 18.14 -5.32 -1.86
C ASP A 286 16.82 -5.51 -2.63
N LEU A 287 15.83 -6.21 -2.03
CA LEU A 287 14.50 -6.40 -2.61
C LEU A 287 13.79 -5.05 -2.80
N LEU A 288 13.85 -4.17 -1.79
CA LEU A 288 13.25 -2.84 -1.85
C LEU A 288 13.92 -1.96 -2.90
N GLU A 289 15.25 -1.96 -2.97
CA GLU A 289 16.02 -1.22 -3.98
C GLU A 289 15.67 -1.69 -5.40
N MET A 290 15.73 -3.01 -5.64
CA MET A 290 15.36 -3.60 -6.93
C MET A 290 13.92 -3.25 -7.33
N ARG A 291 12.99 -3.30 -6.36
CA ARG A 291 11.57 -2.99 -6.59
C ARG A 291 11.37 -1.52 -6.91
N LEU A 292 12.01 -0.61 -6.19
CA LEU A 292 11.95 0.83 -6.41
C LEU A 292 12.55 1.22 -7.75
N GLN A 293 13.72 0.68 -8.09
CA GLN A 293 14.34 0.90 -9.40
C GLN A 293 13.44 0.41 -10.54
N GLN A 294 12.86 -0.78 -10.41
CA GLN A 294 11.93 -1.31 -11.42
C GLN A 294 10.71 -0.40 -11.61
N LEU A 295 10.14 0.11 -10.51
CA LEU A 295 8.98 1.02 -10.56
C LEU A 295 9.35 2.39 -11.14
N TRP A 296 10.57 2.88 -10.88
CA TRP A 296 11.12 4.09 -11.47
C TRP A 296 11.30 3.98 -12.99
N ASP A 297 11.82 2.84 -13.46
CA ASP A 297 12.04 2.62 -14.89
C ASP A 297 10.73 2.55 -15.68
N VAL A 298 9.67 1.99 -15.09
CA VAL A 298 8.36 1.86 -15.76
C VAL A 298 7.47 3.09 -15.61
N SER A 299 7.77 4.01 -14.69
CA SER A 299 7.03 5.27 -14.57
C SER A 299 7.44 6.29 -15.65
N ALA A 300 8.56 6.07 -16.34
CA ALA A 300 9.07 6.94 -17.38
C ALA A 300 8.08 7.18 -18.54
N GLU A 301 8.15 8.37 -19.14
CA GLU A 301 7.32 8.72 -20.27
C GLU A 301 7.65 7.85 -21.50
N GLY A 302 6.62 7.35 -22.19
CA GLY A 302 6.77 6.50 -23.38
C GLY A 302 6.85 5.00 -23.10
N VAL A 303 6.84 4.56 -21.83
CA VAL A 303 6.69 3.14 -21.49
C VAL A 303 5.27 2.67 -21.86
N PRO A 304 5.10 1.59 -22.65
CA PRO A 304 3.79 1.06 -22.98
C PRO A 304 2.99 0.67 -21.73
N GLU A 305 1.68 0.93 -21.72
CA GLU A 305 0.79 0.59 -20.60
C GLU A 305 0.86 -0.89 -20.22
N GLN A 306 1.01 -1.79 -21.19
CA GLN A 306 1.15 -3.22 -20.92
C GLN A 306 2.39 -3.53 -20.07
N THR A 307 3.52 -2.88 -20.36
CA THR A 307 4.76 -3.04 -19.58
C THR A 307 4.58 -2.49 -18.18
N LEU A 308 4.00 -1.29 -18.06
CA LEU A 308 3.64 -0.70 -16.77
C LEU A 308 2.79 -1.68 -15.93
N TYR A 309 1.70 -2.21 -16.48
CA TYR A 309 0.80 -3.11 -15.75
C TYR A 309 1.48 -4.42 -15.35
N THR A 310 2.35 -4.96 -16.21
CA THR A 310 3.07 -6.21 -15.94
C THR A 310 4.02 -6.03 -14.75
N HIS A 311 4.83 -4.96 -14.74
CA HIS A 311 5.80 -4.73 -13.67
C HIS A 311 5.14 -4.22 -12.39
N THR A 312 4.17 -3.30 -12.47
CA THR A 312 3.43 -2.83 -11.28
C THR A 312 2.67 -3.97 -10.60
N GLY A 313 2.08 -4.88 -11.39
CA GLY A 313 1.36 -6.03 -10.88
C GLY A 313 2.24 -7.15 -10.32
N ALA A 314 3.53 -7.21 -10.66
CA ALA A 314 4.43 -8.28 -10.24
C ALA A 314 4.62 -8.31 -8.72
N THR A 315 4.37 -9.46 -8.08
CA THR A 315 4.52 -9.63 -6.63
C THR A 315 5.99 -9.53 -6.26
N TRP A 316 6.31 -8.62 -5.33
CA TRP A 316 7.69 -8.31 -4.92
C TRP A 316 8.61 -7.90 -6.09
N GLY A 317 8.04 -7.44 -7.20
CA GLY A 317 8.79 -7.11 -8.42
C GLY A 317 9.22 -8.30 -9.26
N MET A 318 8.85 -9.52 -8.88
CA MET A 318 9.24 -10.76 -9.57
C MET A 318 8.23 -11.14 -10.65
N LEU A 319 8.71 -11.24 -11.89
CA LEU A 319 7.94 -11.67 -13.06
C LEU A 319 7.78 -13.20 -13.14
N GLU A 320 6.93 -13.65 -14.07
CA GLU A 320 6.78 -15.07 -14.35
C GLU A 320 8.10 -15.69 -14.84
N GLY A 321 8.51 -16.80 -14.21
CA GLY A 321 9.75 -17.51 -14.49
C GLY A 321 10.96 -16.96 -13.74
N GLU A 322 10.82 -15.85 -13.02
CA GLU A 322 11.86 -15.35 -12.11
C GLU A 322 11.85 -16.12 -10.79
N ARG A 323 12.98 -16.12 -10.10
CA ARG A 323 13.18 -16.89 -8.87
C ARG A 323 13.54 -15.95 -7.74
N LEU A 324 12.70 -15.90 -6.71
CA LEU A 324 12.96 -15.18 -5.48
C LEU A 324 13.88 -16.02 -4.62
N LYS A 325 15.09 -15.50 -4.37
CA LYS A 325 16.08 -16.06 -3.45
C LYS A 325 16.42 -15.03 -2.41
N MET A 326 15.92 -15.16 -1.19
CA MET A 326 16.05 -14.12 -0.17
C MET A 326 16.50 -14.70 1.16
N LYS A 327 17.41 -14.00 1.84
CA LYS A 327 17.76 -14.25 3.24
C LYS A 327 16.99 -13.29 4.14
N LEU A 328 16.39 -13.83 5.19
CA LEU A 328 15.70 -13.09 6.23
C LEU A 328 16.35 -13.33 7.59
N ASP A 329 16.55 -12.25 8.33
CA ASP A 329 16.96 -12.28 9.73
C ASP A 329 15.72 -12.00 10.59
N ILE A 330 15.30 -12.98 11.38
CA ILE A 330 14.09 -13.01 12.20
C ILE A 330 14.48 -13.01 13.67
N GLU A 331 13.92 -12.07 14.43
CA GLU A 331 14.15 -11.97 15.88
C GLU A 331 13.05 -12.66 16.69
N GLU A 332 11.82 -12.65 16.18
CA GLU A 332 10.64 -13.12 16.92
C GLU A 332 9.72 -13.94 16.03
N ALA A 333 9.07 -14.94 16.63
CA ALA A 333 8.01 -15.71 15.99
C ALA A 333 6.76 -15.76 16.87
N ILE A 334 5.60 -15.54 16.26
CA ILE A 334 4.32 -15.42 16.93
C ILE A 334 3.52 -16.71 16.74
N PRO A 335 3.03 -17.36 17.81
CA PRO A 335 2.18 -18.53 17.68
C PRO A 335 0.80 -18.17 17.12
N MET A 336 0.32 -18.95 16.16
CA MET A 336 -1.02 -18.81 15.57
C MET A 336 -2.02 -19.81 16.18
N ASP A 337 -3.32 -19.49 16.06
CA ASP A 337 -4.42 -20.31 16.59
C ASP A 337 -4.50 -21.74 16.00
N ASP A 338 -3.96 -21.92 14.79
CA ASP A 338 -3.95 -23.20 14.08
C ASP A 338 -2.71 -24.07 14.37
N GLY A 339 -1.81 -23.58 15.23
CA GLY A 339 -0.57 -24.26 15.64
C GLY A 339 0.65 -23.95 14.77
N ARG A 340 0.50 -23.12 13.72
CA ARG A 340 1.61 -22.58 12.94
C ARG A 340 2.25 -21.38 13.66
N TRP A 341 3.37 -20.91 13.12
CA TRP A 341 4.13 -19.78 13.66
C TRP A 341 4.37 -18.75 12.58
N GLN A 342 4.05 -17.49 12.86
CA GLN A 342 4.31 -16.37 11.95
C GLN A 342 5.65 -15.71 12.32
N LEU A 343 6.52 -15.51 11.34
CA LEU A 343 7.85 -14.93 11.53
C LEU A 343 7.77 -13.40 11.45
N VAL A 344 8.42 -12.71 12.38
CA VAL A 344 8.43 -11.24 12.45
C VAL A 344 9.76 -10.71 11.95
N VAL A 345 9.72 -9.98 10.84
CA VAL A 345 10.88 -9.33 10.24
C VAL A 345 11.11 -7.98 10.93
N PRO A 346 12.16 -7.79 11.74
CA PRO A 346 12.38 -6.54 12.48
C PRO A 346 12.61 -5.34 11.56
N GLN A 347 13.21 -5.55 10.38
CA GLN A 347 13.49 -4.49 9.40
C GLN A 347 12.21 -3.79 8.92
N LEU A 348 11.06 -4.49 8.88
CA LEU A 348 9.78 -3.91 8.46
C LEU A 348 9.24 -2.90 9.47
N ASN A 349 9.53 -3.05 10.77
CA ASN A 349 9.09 -2.12 11.81
C ASN A 349 9.75 -0.74 11.64
N SER A 350 11.03 -0.74 11.31
CA SER A 350 11.83 0.46 11.14
C SER A 350 11.77 1.03 9.72
N LEU A 351 11.04 0.38 8.80
CA LEU A 351 11.02 0.77 7.40
C LEU A 351 10.24 2.07 7.21
N ARG A 352 10.96 3.09 6.73
CA ARG A 352 10.44 4.39 6.34
C ARG A 352 10.16 4.43 4.84
N LEU A 353 8.87 4.33 4.48
CA LEU A 353 8.44 4.31 3.09
C LEU A 353 8.76 5.62 2.38
N ASP A 354 8.59 6.75 3.09
CA ASP A 354 8.97 8.08 2.62
C ASP A 354 10.45 8.14 2.22
N GLN A 355 11.36 7.74 3.11
CA GLN A 355 12.80 7.78 2.84
C GLN A 355 13.22 6.86 1.69
N ALA A 356 12.64 5.66 1.61
CA ALA A 356 12.96 4.72 0.55
C ALA A 356 12.51 5.26 -0.83
N ILE A 357 11.28 5.78 -0.91
CA ILE A 357 10.71 6.29 -2.17
C ILE A 357 11.42 7.58 -2.60
N PHE A 358 11.54 8.57 -1.72
CA PHE A 358 12.19 9.84 -2.07
C PHE A 358 13.70 9.69 -2.26
N GLY A 359 14.34 8.73 -1.58
CA GLY A 359 15.73 8.35 -1.85
C GLY A 359 15.92 7.91 -3.30
N GLN A 360 15.02 7.06 -3.82
CA GLN A 360 15.05 6.64 -5.22
C GLN A 360 14.81 7.81 -6.19
N VAL A 361 13.88 8.72 -5.88
CA VAL A 361 13.64 9.93 -6.70
C VAL A 361 14.94 10.72 -6.82
N PHE A 362 15.61 11.00 -5.70
CA PHE A 362 16.86 11.75 -5.67
C PHE A 362 17.98 11.09 -6.49
N GLU A 363 18.13 9.76 -6.39
CA GLU A 363 19.10 9.02 -7.19
C GLU A 363 18.77 9.07 -8.69
N GLY A 364 17.49 8.96 -9.04
CA GLY A 364 16.98 9.05 -10.41
C GLY A 364 17.15 10.43 -11.05
N GLU A 365 16.92 11.51 -10.30
CA GLU A 365 17.12 12.89 -10.76
C GLU A 365 18.58 13.17 -11.13
N ASN A 366 19.52 12.67 -10.33
CA ASN A 366 20.95 12.82 -10.61
C ASN A 366 21.42 12.07 -11.87
N GLN A 367 20.64 11.10 -12.37
CA GLN A 367 20.97 10.30 -13.54
C GLN A 367 20.42 10.88 -14.86
N GLN A 368 19.41 11.76 -14.84
CA GLN A 368 18.75 12.28 -16.05
C GLN A 368 18.92 13.79 -16.23
N THR A 369 19.46 14.21 -17.38
CA THR A 369 19.90 15.60 -17.68
C THR A 369 18.83 16.49 -18.36
N GLN A 370 17.54 16.13 -18.33
CA GLN A 370 16.48 16.86 -19.03
C GLN A 370 15.42 17.44 -18.07
N GLN A 371 15.62 18.70 -17.67
CA GLN A 371 14.87 19.55 -16.72
C GLN A 371 13.34 19.74 -16.94
N GLY A 372 12.63 18.87 -17.67
CA GLY A 372 11.19 19.03 -17.90
C GLY A 372 10.36 17.76 -18.05
N MET A 373 10.99 16.58 -18.05
CA MET A 373 10.30 15.28 -18.11
C MET A 373 10.21 14.57 -16.74
N LEU A 374 10.81 15.16 -15.69
CA LEU A 374 10.96 14.51 -14.38
C LEU A 374 9.68 14.55 -13.54
N GLU A 375 8.90 15.62 -13.55
CA GLU A 375 7.80 15.77 -12.58
C GLU A 375 6.66 14.76 -12.74
N ASP A 376 6.17 14.54 -13.97
CA ASP A 376 5.05 13.61 -14.21
C ASP A 376 5.50 12.16 -13.93
N GLN A 377 6.74 11.82 -14.27
CA GLN A 377 7.36 10.56 -13.91
C GLN A 377 7.51 10.42 -12.38
N THR A 378 7.96 11.46 -11.68
CA THR A 378 8.18 11.47 -10.23
C THR A 378 6.88 11.33 -9.47
N VAL A 379 5.83 12.11 -9.79
CA VAL A 379 4.53 11.99 -9.14
C VAL A 379 3.93 10.60 -9.39
N ARG A 380 3.96 10.14 -10.65
CA ARG A 380 3.48 8.81 -11.02
C ARG A 380 4.26 7.71 -10.29
N PHE A 381 5.58 7.85 -10.20
CA PHE A 381 6.45 6.95 -9.47
C PHE A 381 6.10 6.89 -7.98
N ILE A 382 6.02 8.04 -7.31
CA ILE A 382 5.74 8.11 -5.87
C ILE A 382 4.42 7.41 -5.53
N LEU A 383 3.36 7.69 -6.31
CA LEU A 383 2.05 7.06 -6.11
C LEU A 383 2.08 5.55 -6.37
N LEU A 384 2.75 5.12 -7.44
CA LEU A 384 2.90 3.70 -7.78
C LEU A 384 3.75 2.95 -6.75
N ALA A 385 4.88 3.54 -6.33
CA ALA A 385 5.82 2.98 -5.37
C ALA A 385 5.17 2.84 -3.99
N GLY A 386 4.51 3.90 -3.50
CA GLY A 386 3.79 3.86 -2.24
C GLY A 386 2.77 2.73 -2.18
N ARG A 387 2.00 2.55 -3.25
CA ARG A 387 0.97 1.49 -3.30
C ARG A 387 1.59 0.11 -3.42
N SER A 388 2.52 -0.04 -4.35
CA SER A 388 3.08 -1.35 -4.70
C SER A 388 3.92 -1.90 -3.56
N LEU A 389 4.78 -1.09 -2.95
CA LEU A 389 5.55 -1.49 -1.78
C LEU A 389 4.66 -1.87 -0.61
N LEU A 390 3.63 -1.08 -0.31
CA LEU A 390 2.72 -1.39 0.79
C LEU A 390 2.04 -2.75 0.58
N LEU A 391 1.54 -3.03 -0.63
CA LEU A 391 0.90 -4.30 -0.95
C LEU A 391 1.89 -5.47 -0.97
N ASP A 392 3.09 -5.26 -1.49
CA ASP A 392 4.14 -6.28 -1.56
C ASP A 392 4.62 -6.68 -0.16
N LEU A 393 4.83 -5.71 0.73
CA LEU A 393 5.23 -5.95 2.12
C LEU A 393 4.11 -6.58 2.94
N LEU A 394 2.86 -6.19 2.71
CA LEU A 394 1.69 -6.82 3.33
C LEU A 394 1.59 -8.30 2.93
N MET A 395 1.79 -8.60 1.65
CA MET A 395 1.82 -9.98 1.14
C MET A 395 2.98 -10.77 1.76
N LEU A 396 4.17 -10.17 1.86
CA LEU A 396 5.32 -10.82 2.50
C LEU A 396 5.01 -11.14 3.97
N GLU A 397 4.56 -10.16 4.75
CA GLU A 397 4.22 -10.31 6.16
C GLU A 397 3.16 -11.39 6.41
N ALA A 398 2.11 -11.43 5.59
CA ALA A 398 1.05 -12.43 5.67
C ALA A 398 1.56 -13.86 5.41
N MET A 399 2.53 -13.99 4.50
CA MET A 399 3.00 -15.26 4.00
C MET A 399 4.15 -15.85 4.82
N LEU A 400 4.82 -15.07 5.65
CA LEU A 400 5.93 -15.54 6.49
C LEU A 400 5.44 -16.42 7.65
N VAL A 401 4.98 -17.63 7.32
CA VAL A 401 4.42 -18.61 8.25
C VAL A 401 5.10 -19.96 8.07
N VAL A 402 5.46 -20.58 9.18
CA VAL A 402 6.09 -21.91 9.24
C VAL A 402 5.25 -22.87 10.08
N ASP A 403 5.26 -24.14 9.69
CA ASP A 403 4.41 -25.17 10.31
C ASP A 403 4.92 -25.66 11.68
N GLN A 404 6.21 -25.47 11.96
CA GLN A 404 6.88 -25.94 13.18
C GLN A 404 7.50 -24.79 13.95
N PRO A 405 7.63 -24.90 15.29
CA PRO A 405 8.26 -23.87 16.10
C PRO A 405 9.69 -23.61 15.61
N PRO A 406 10.01 -22.36 15.23
CA PRO A 406 11.31 -22.04 14.66
C PRO A 406 12.43 -22.18 15.68
N THR A 407 13.60 -22.65 15.23
CA THR A 407 14.79 -22.87 16.06
C THR A 407 16.03 -22.09 15.62
N SER A 408 15.91 -21.32 14.54
CA SER A 408 16.93 -20.43 13.99
C SER A 408 16.35 -19.02 13.86
N SER A 409 17.21 -18.02 13.90
CA SER A 409 16.91 -16.63 13.55
C SER A 409 16.99 -16.40 12.03
N VAL A 410 17.77 -17.21 11.30
CA VAL A 410 17.92 -17.06 9.85
C VAL A 410 16.96 -17.97 9.10
N PHE A 411 16.31 -17.40 8.07
CA PHE A 411 15.42 -18.07 7.14
C PHE A 411 15.79 -17.74 5.70
N HIS A 412 15.60 -18.71 4.81
CA HIS A 412 15.84 -18.59 3.39
C HIS A 412 14.53 -18.78 2.66
N ILE A 413 14.26 -17.92 1.68
CA ILE A 413 13.18 -18.07 0.73
C ILE A 413 13.80 -18.45 -0.60
N ASP A 414 13.43 -19.60 -1.14
CA ASP A 414 13.82 -20.00 -2.48
C ASP A 414 12.61 -20.53 -3.26
N VAL A 415 12.05 -19.71 -4.15
CA VAL A 415 10.89 -20.10 -4.94
C VAL A 415 10.85 -19.48 -6.34
N GLU A 416 10.42 -20.29 -7.32
CA GLU A 416 10.11 -19.81 -8.67
C GLU A 416 8.71 -19.18 -8.70
N MET A 417 8.59 -18.04 -9.34
CA MET A 417 7.36 -17.27 -9.48
C MET A 417 6.63 -17.64 -10.77
N VAL A 418 5.33 -17.84 -10.68
CA VAL A 418 4.46 -18.20 -11.82
C VAL A 418 3.34 -17.17 -11.97
N SER A 419 2.76 -17.06 -13.17
CA SER A 419 1.64 -16.16 -13.41
C SER A 419 0.43 -16.51 -12.53
N ALA A 420 -0.23 -15.47 -12.03
CA ALA A 420 -1.44 -15.55 -11.23
C ALA A 420 -2.47 -14.50 -11.69
N LYS A 421 -3.72 -14.68 -11.27
CA LYS A 421 -4.75 -13.66 -11.48
C LYS A 421 -4.43 -12.47 -10.57
N ALA A 422 -4.30 -11.29 -11.16
CA ALA A 422 -4.08 -10.05 -10.42
C ALA A 422 -5.34 -9.64 -9.64
N SER A 423 -5.12 -8.97 -8.50
CA SER A 423 -6.13 -8.23 -7.75
C SER A 423 -6.08 -6.73 -8.07
N GLY A 424 -7.15 -5.99 -7.75
CA GLY A 424 -7.27 -4.56 -8.08
C GLY A 424 -7.88 -4.29 -9.46
N SER A 425 -7.75 -3.04 -9.93
CA SER A 425 -8.24 -2.64 -11.25
C SER A 425 -7.27 -3.08 -12.36
N ILE A 426 -7.77 -3.13 -13.59
CA ILE A 426 -6.94 -3.42 -14.78
C ILE A 426 -5.84 -2.37 -14.97
N SER A 427 -6.11 -1.12 -14.56
CA SER A 427 -5.18 0.00 -14.64
C SER A 427 -4.14 0.06 -13.50
N ALA A 428 -4.33 -0.74 -12.44
CA ALA A 428 -3.43 -0.81 -11.29
C ALA A 428 -3.47 -2.22 -10.69
N PRO A 429 -2.97 -3.24 -11.41
CA PRO A 429 -2.95 -4.60 -10.91
C PRO A 429 -2.06 -4.71 -9.67
N ALA A 430 -2.32 -5.75 -8.87
CA ALA A 430 -1.48 -6.16 -7.75
C ALA A 430 -1.41 -7.69 -7.72
N TRP A 431 -0.26 -8.21 -7.30
CA TRP A 431 -0.03 -9.62 -7.04
C TRP A 431 -0.31 -10.57 -8.22
N ALA A 432 0.08 -10.16 -9.42
CA ALA A 432 -0.08 -10.88 -10.69
C ALA A 432 0.86 -12.08 -10.86
N THR A 433 1.78 -12.30 -9.92
CA THR A 433 2.64 -13.48 -9.85
C THR A 433 2.49 -14.15 -8.48
N ARG A 434 2.76 -15.45 -8.39
CA ARG A 434 2.68 -16.19 -7.14
C ARG A 434 3.83 -17.18 -7.02
N PRO A 435 4.21 -17.60 -5.80
CA PRO A 435 5.09 -18.75 -5.62
C PRO A 435 4.52 -19.99 -6.29
N SER A 436 5.35 -20.73 -7.02
CA SER A 436 4.98 -21.97 -7.71
C SER A 436 4.44 -23.05 -6.77
N SER A 437 4.84 -23.04 -5.50
CA SER A 437 4.39 -23.96 -4.45
C SER A 437 2.98 -23.70 -3.91
N VAL A 438 2.44 -22.48 -4.07
CA VAL A 438 1.13 -22.08 -3.55
C VAL A 438 0.07 -22.27 -4.62
N ASP A 439 -1.04 -22.98 -4.35
CA ASP A 439 -2.06 -23.21 -5.38
C ASP A 439 -2.77 -21.91 -5.81
N ALA A 440 -3.31 -21.89 -7.04
CA ALA A 440 -3.97 -20.71 -7.59
C ALA A 440 -5.24 -20.33 -6.83
N ASP A 441 -6.00 -21.30 -6.34
CA ASP A 441 -7.23 -21.07 -5.56
C ASP A 441 -6.91 -20.49 -4.18
N ASP A 442 -5.86 -21.00 -3.53
CA ASP A 442 -5.37 -20.48 -2.24
C ASP A 442 -4.78 -19.08 -2.40
N TRP A 443 -4.06 -18.81 -3.49
CA TRP A 443 -3.56 -17.48 -3.82
C TRP A 443 -4.69 -16.46 -3.95
N VAL A 444 -5.74 -16.78 -4.72
CA VAL A 444 -6.88 -15.87 -4.92
C VAL A 444 -7.63 -15.64 -3.61
N ARG A 445 -7.74 -16.66 -2.75
CA ARG A 445 -8.33 -16.52 -1.41
C ARG A 445 -7.52 -15.54 -0.57
N LEU A 446 -6.20 -15.76 -0.48
CA LEU A 446 -5.27 -14.89 0.26
C LEU A 446 -5.36 -13.45 -0.24
N GLN A 447 -5.32 -13.23 -1.55
CA GLN A 447 -5.45 -11.90 -2.13
C GLN A 447 -6.78 -11.23 -1.73
N ALA A 448 -7.90 -11.95 -1.83
CA ALA A 448 -9.22 -11.40 -1.52
C ALA A 448 -9.41 -11.05 -0.04
N SER A 449 -8.82 -11.84 0.86
CA SER A 449 -8.89 -11.60 2.30
C SER A 449 -7.90 -10.52 2.76
N LEU A 450 -6.72 -10.45 2.14
CA LEU A 450 -5.63 -9.57 2.54
C LEU A 450 -5.73 -8.17 1.92
N PHE A 451 -6.36 -8.03 0.75
CA PHE A 451 -6.47 -6.74 0.08
C PHE A 451 -7.17 -5.71 0.99
N PRO A 452 -6.54 -4.57 1.27
CA PRO A 452 -7.04 -3.62 2.26
C PRO A 452 -8.34 -2.94 1.83
N ASN A 453 -9.16 -2.55 2.81
CA ASN A 453 -10.43 -1.86 2.59
C ASN A 453 -10.22 -0.44 2.04
N ARG A 454 -9.12 0.21 2.41
CA ARG A 454 -8.74 1.54 1.92
C ARG A 454 -7.23 1.68 1.93
N ILE A 455 -6.69 2.15 0.82
CA ILE A 455 -5.35 2.74 0.72
C ILE A 455 -5.55 4.16 0.21
N SER A 456 -5.06 5.14 0.95
CA SER A 456 -4.91 6.50 0.45
C SER A 456 -3.44 6.86 0.56
N ILE A 457 -2.84 7.21 -0.57
CA ILE A 457 -1.47 7.74 -0.62
C ILE A 457 -1.61 9.14 -1.16
N THR A 458 -1.33 10.11 -0.32
CA THR A 458 -1.41 11.53 -0.65
C THR A 458 -0.01 12.12 -0.58
N LEU A 459 0.43 12.66 -1.70
CA LEU A 459 1.58 13.54 -1.74
C LEU A 459 1.05 14.94 -1.36
N CYS A 460 1.38 15.40 -0.16
CA CYS A 460 1.03 16.74 0.27
C CYS A 460 2.11 17.71 -0.22
N ASP A 461 1.70 18.62 -1.11
CA ASP A 461 2.55 19.65 -1.73
C ASP A 461 2.74 20.89 -0.83
N CYS A 462 2.85 20.68 0.49
CA CYS A 462 2.88 21.78 1.46
C CYS A 462 4.30 22.03 2.00
N ASP A 463 5.11 22.80 1.27
CA ASP A 463 6.49 23.27 1.60
C ASP A 463 7.52 22.16 1.95
N LEU A 464 7.07 20.93 2.11
CA LEU A 464 7.76 19.73 2.49
C LEU A 464 7.14 18.63 1.64
N ASP A 465 7.96 17.87 0.91
CA ASP A 465 7.52 16.66 0.22
C ASP A 465 7.04 15.63 1.26
N LEU A 466 5.75 15.66 1.62
CA LEU A 466 5.20 14.77 2.64
C LEU A 466 4.39 13.68 1.95
N LEU A 467 4.81 12.42 2.17
CA LEU A 467 4.04 11.24 1.80
C LEU A 467 3.13 10.87 2.97
N ASP A 468 1.84 11.15 2.90
CA ASP A 468 0.87 10.64 3.87
C ASP A 468 0.25 9.33 3.37
N VAL A 469 0.35 8.28 4.17
CA VAL A 469 -0.15 6.93 3.86
C VAL A 469 -1.22 6.57 4.87
N THR A 470 -2.48 6.66 4.45
CA THR A 470 -3.60 6.13 5.23
C THR A 470 -3.90 4.70 4.78
N PHE A 471 -3.78 3.77 5.72
CA PHE A 471 -4.03 2.35 5.50
C PHE A 471 -5.13 1.84 6.43
N LEU A 472 -6.17 1.22 5.85
CA LEU A 472 -7.19 0.48 6.60
C LEU A 472 -7.11 -1.00 6.23
N PRO A 473 -6.63 -1.87 7.13
CA PRO A 473 -6.52 -3.30 6.85
C PRO A 473 -7.89 -3.93 6.58
N SER A 474 -7.87 -5.09 5.94
CA SER A 474 -9.05 -5.94 5.80
C SER A 474 -9.50 -6.45 7.17
N THR A 475 -10.80 -6.46 7.41
CA THR A 475 -11.40 -6.96 8.66
C THR A 475 -11.72 -8.45 8.62
N GLY A 476 -11.52 -9.10 7.46
CA GLY A 476 -11.89 -10.49 7.22
C GLY A 476 -10.71 -11.45 7.08
N PHE A 477 -9.47 -10.99 7.26
CA PHE A 477 -8.27 -11.83 7.12
C PHE A 477 -8.08 -12.72 8.35
N ASP A 478 -8.04 -14.04 8.14
CA ASP A 478 -7.80 -15.01 9.21
C ASP A 478 -6.78 -16.11 8.83
N SER A 479 -6.44 -16.95 9.81
CA SER A 479 -5.40 -17.99 9.64
C SER A 479 -5.73 -19.00 8.54
N ARG A 480 -7.01 -19.20 8.19
CA ARG A 480 -7.44 -20.14 7.15
C ARG A 480 -7.26 -19.59 5.74
N ASP A 481 -7.04 -18.29 5.61
CA ASP A 481 -6.75 -17.66 4.33
C ASP A 481 -5.27 -17.74 3.96
N ILE A 482 -4.38 -18.01 4.93
CA ILE A 482 -2.95 -18.16 4.70
C ILE A 482 -2.68 -19.56 4.13
N PRO A 483 -2.05 -19.66 2.94
CA PRO A 483 -1.71 -20.94 2.32
C PRO A 483 -0.74 -21.76 3.19
N PRO A 484 -0.58 -23.07 2.91
CA PRO A 484 0.47 -23.88 3.54
C PRO A 484 1.88 -23.28 3.35
N ALA A 485 2.83 -23.72 4.18
CA ALA A 485 4.22 -23.27 4.10
C ALA A 485 4.76 -23.33 2.66
N TRP A 486 5.37 -22.23 2.21
CA TRP A 486 5.83 -22.02 0.84
C TRP A 486 7.28 -21.58 0.89
N GLY A 487 8.21 -22.29 0.25
CA GLY A 487 9.57 -21.82 -0.05
C GLY A 487 10.44 -21.27 1.10
N VAL A 488 9.92 -21.16 2.33
CA VAL A 488 10.51 -20.56 3.53
C VAL A 488 11.08 -21.71 4.34
N GLU A 489 12.40 -21.78 4.38
CA GLU A 489 13.13 -22.80 5.10
C GLU A 489 14.03 -22.13 6.13
N GLY A 490 13.90 -22.55 7.39
CA GLY A 490 14.82 -22.11 8.43
C GLY A 490 16.18 -22.77 8.26
N ALA A 491 17.24 -22.06 8.66
CA ALA A 491 18.60 -22.59 8.81
C ALA A 491 18.64 -23.71 9.87
N THR A 492 18.06 -24.85 9.53
CA THR A 492 17.93 -26.00 10.42
C THR A 492 19.12 -26.90 10.12
N GLY A 493 20.13 -26.85 10.99
CA GLY A 493 21.31 -27.69 10.82
C GLY A 493 20.96 -29.17 10.65
N LEU A 494 21.96 -30.01 10.38
CA LEU A 494 21.85 -31.42 9.92
C LEU A 494 20.72 -32.33 10.48
N VAL A 495 20.26 -32.18 11.72
CA VAL A 495 19.28 -33.09 12.36
C VAL A 495 18.22 -32.33 13.17
N PRO A 496 16.93 -32.70 13.08
CA PRO A 496 15.88 -32.14 13.92
C PRO A 496 16.14 -32.53 15.38
N ASN A 497 16.45 -31.54 16.24
CA ASN A 497 16.89 -31.69 17.63
C ASN A 497 18.37 -32.04 17.86
N GLY A 498 19.31 -31.50 17.08
CA GLY A 498 20.74 -31.73 17.33
C GLY A 498 21.21 -31.33 18.74
N GLY A 499 20.59 -30.32 19.36
CA GLY A 499 20.84 -29.98 20.77
C GLY A 499 20.50 -31.10 21.78
N ALA A 500 19.40 -31.82 21.58
CA ALA A 500 19.03 -32.97 22.40
C ALA A 500 20.01 -34.15 22.19
N LEU A 501 20.43 -34.36 20.94
CA LEU A 501 21.43 -35.35 20.58
C LEU A 501 22.79 -35.05 21.23
N MET A 502 23.20 -33.77 21.24
CA MET A 502 24.40 -33.30 21.93
C MET A 502 24.32 -33.61 23.43
N LEU A 503 23.24 -33.21 24.11
CA LEU A 503 23.05 -33.45 25.55
C LEU A 503 23.04 -34.95 25.90
N GLY A 504 22.38 -35.75 25.06
CA GLY A 504 22.41 -37.22 25.15
C GLY A 504 23.83 -37.77 25.06
N GLY A 505 24.61 -37.33 24.07
CA GLY A 505 26.01 -37.71 23.91
C GLY A 505 26.90 -37.30 25.09
N LEU A 506 26.71 -36.08 25.57
CA LEU A 506 27.41 -35.51 26.74
C LEU A 506 27.13 -36.34 28.00
N SER A 507 25.85 -36.67 28.25
CA SER A 507 25.45 -37.47 29.41
C SER A 507 26.04 -38.88 29.39
N LEU A 508 26.00 -39.56 28.24
CA LEU A 508 26.58 -40.89 28.06
C LEU A 508 28.11 -40.87 28.24
N GLY A 509 28.79 -39.87 27.68
CA GLY A 509 30.23 -39.70 27.83
C GLY A 509 30.65 -39.42 29.28
N LEU A 510 29.89 -38.60 30.01
CA LEU A 510 30.12 -38.32 31.43
C LEU A 510 29.87 -39.55 32.31
N ILE A 511 28.78 -40.30 32.08
CA ILE A 511 28.48 -41.55 32.81
C ILE A 511 29.57 -42.59 32.57
N ALA A 512 30.00 -42.77 31.32
CA ALA A 512 31.09 -43.68 30.99
C ALA A 512 32.39 -43.29 31.71
N THR A 513 32.74 -42.00 31.67
CA THR A 513 33.94 -41.47 32.35
C THR A 513 33.85 -41.68 33.87
N TYR A 514 32.69 -41.41 34.48
CA TYR A 514 32.45 -41.61 35.91
C TYR A 514 32.60 -43.08 36.32
N VAL A 515 31.99 -44.00 35.58
CA VAL A 515 32.09 -45.45 35.83
C VAL A 515 33.54 -45.91 35.72
N GLU A 516 34.29 -45.41 34.73
CA GLU A 516 35.69 -45.77 34.55
C GLU A 516 36.57 -45.26 35.70
N VAL A 517 36.33 -44.03 36.17
CA VAL A 517 37.04 -43.44 37.33
C VAL A 517 36.72 -44.22 38.60
N GLN A 518 35.45 -44.57 38.86
CA GLN A 518 35.09 -45.40 40.00
C GLN A 518 35.75 -46.78 39.95
N ARG A 519 35.77 -47.42 38.78
CA ARG A 519 36.42 -48.73 38.60
C ARG A 519 37.90 -48.66 38.88
N LYS A 520 38.58 -47.59 38.41
CA LYS A 520 40.00 -47.35 38.70
C LYS A 520 40.23 -47.16 40.20
N GLY A 521 39.44 -46.33 40.87
CA GLY A 521 39.55 -46.11 42.31
C GLY A 521 39.37 -47.41 43.11
N LYS A 522 38.40 -48.25 42.74
CA LYS A 522 38.21 -49.57 43.36
C LYS A 522 39.38 -50.51 43.08
N ALA A 523 39.95 -50.50 41.88
CA ALA A 523 41.12 -51.29 41.52
C ALA A 523 42.38 -50.84 42.29
N GLU A 524 42.58 -49.52 42.44
CA GLU A 524 43.68 -48.95 43.22
C GLU A 524 43.54 -49.29 44.72
N GLN A 525 42.34 -49.19 45.28
CA GLN A 525 42.06 -49.61 46.66
C GLN A 525 42.32 -51.11 46.88
N MET A 526 41.89 -51.97 45.94
CA MET A 526 42.20 -53.40 46.00
C MET A 526 43.71 -53.63 45.90
N ALA A 527 44.42 -52.99 44.97
CA ALA A 527 45.87 -53.12 44.84
C ALA A 527 46.62 -52.68 46.11
N GLN A 528 46.22 -51.57 46.73
CA GLN A 528 46.77 -51.10 48.01
C GLN A 528 46.50 -52.08 49.17
N SER A 529 45.36 -52.75 49.17
CA SER A 529 45.06 -53.79 50.17
C SER A 529 45.94 -55.03 50.03
N TYR A 530 46.38 -55.37 48.81
CA TYR A 530 47.31 -56.48 48.58
C TYR A 530 48.77 -56.12 48.89
N THR A 531 49.21 -54.88 48.65
CA THR A 531 50.56 -54.46 49.04
C THR A 531 50.72 -54.31 50.54
N SER A 532 49.71 -53.79 51.26
CA SER A 532 49.72 -53.73 52.74
C SER A 532 49.65 -55.11 53.41
N ALA A 533 49.00 -56.10 52.79
CA ALA A 533 49.00 -57.48 53.26
C ALA A 533 50.32 -58.23 52.97
N SER A 534 51.23 -57.67 52.15
CA SER A 534 52.52 -58.27 51.81
C SER A 534 53.68 -57.85 52.71
N GLU A 535 53.49 -56.87 53.61
CA GLU A 535 54.39 -56.60 54.74
C GLU A 535 54.17 -57.62 55.88
N VAL A 536 54.11 -58.91 55.54
CA VAL A 536 54.32 -59.97 56.52
C VAL A 536 55.83 -60.19 56.60
N HIS A 537 56.42 -59.75 57.72
CA HIS A 537 57.78 -60.09 58.12
C HIS A 537 58.01 -61.58 57.94
N TRP A 538 58.93 -61.93 57.04
CA TRP A 538 59.62 -63.21 57.12
C TRP A 538 60.72 -63.05 58.18
N ASP A 539 60.42 -63.50 59.41
CA ASP A 539 61.44 -63.77 60.44
C ASP A 539 62.30 -64.98 60.06
#